data_AF-A0A0A2K6Z0-F1
#
_entry.id   AF-A0A0A2K6Z0-F1
#
_cell.length_a   1.000
_cell.length_b   1.000
_cell.length_c   1.000
_cell.angle_alpha   90.00
_cell.angle_beta   90.00
_cell.angle_gamma   90.00
#
_symmetry.space_group_name_H-M   'P 1'
#
loop_
_entity.id
_entity.type
_entity.pdbx_description
1 polymer ?
#
loop_
_entity_poly.entity_id
_entity_poly.type
_entity_poly.pdbx_seq_one_letter_code
_entity_poly.pdbx_strand_id
1 'polypeptide(L)'
;MTEPVIGMGAPRDRDYHAVEQWIAANCNQATDLPATTSFEIPMIEPVLKLVSNFGFWHRQVVQILECHNLHRLVDSDQERPLRYHPNSKLWLQLTKQVRAWLSSCIDPALEQEFVGDRKVMYADEFMRKLKDHMKSSRRGAIKRVCFDIWDSRLEDFSTIREFVAGLKERLHSAIDLEANLLPYHALIVMLRQLETLSTLETFAMSELTKLEARSNPVVDTTMVDFYDTCTVVLNYVKEKGLDSEDVTPSVPLAVTRAPGK
;
A
#
# COMPACT_ATOMS: atom_id res chain seq x y z
N MET A 1 -19.61 20.17 -25.96
CA MET A 1 -19.98 21.17 -24.93
C MET A 1 -19.57 22.54 -25.44
N THR A 2 -20.41 23.55 -25.26
CA THR A 2 -20.05 24.95 -25.57
C THR A 2 -19.10 25.51 -24.52
N GLU A 3 -18.13 26.32 -24.95
CA GLU A 3 -17.19 27.02 -24.07
C GLU A 3 -17.94 27.94 -23.10
N PRO A 4 -17.74 27.81 -21.78
CA PRO A 4 -18.36 28.68 -20.81
C PRO A 4 -17.68 30.05 -20.87
N VAL A 5 -18.50 31.07 -21.11
CA VAL A 5 -18.03 32.46 -21.16
C VAL A 5 -17.71 32.91 -19.74
N ILE A 6 -16.50 33.41 -19.50
CA ILE A 6 -16.10 34.04 -18.24
C ILE A 6 -16.05 35.55 -18.45
N GLY A 7 -16.64 36.32 -17.53
CA GLY A 7 -16.60 37.78 -17.55
C GLY A 7 -17.77 38.42 -18.29
N MET A 8 -17.53 39.53 -19.00
CA MET A 8 -18.59 40.32 -19.63
C MET A 8 -19.28 39.51 -20.72
N GLY A 9 -20.58 39.21 -20.54
CA GLY A 9 -21.36 38.35 -21.44
C GLY A 9 -21.60 36.92 -20.93
N ALA A 10 -21.05 36.55 -19.77
CA ALA A 10 -21.31 35.28 -19.11
C ALA A 10 -22.76 35.18 -18.60
N PRO A 11 -23.35 33.96 -18.52
CA PRO A 11 -24.57 33.71 -17.77
C PRO A 11 -24.49 34.26 -16.35
N ARG A 12 -25.60 34.76 -15.81
CA ARG A 12 -25.69 35.26 -14.42
C ARG A 12 -25.84 34.10 -13.42
N ASP A 13 -24.89 33.18 -13.42
CA ASP A 13 -24.76 32.13 -12.41
C ASP A 13 -23.39 32.20 -11.72
N ARG A 14 -23.15 31.26 -10.81
CA ARG A 14 -21.87 31.11 -10.10
C ARG A 14 -21.30 29.72 -10.32
N ASP A 15 -21.63 29.09 -11.44
CA ASP A 15 -21.25 27.70 -11.69
C ASP A 15 -19.83 27.61 -12.24
N TYR A 16 -18.87 27.94 -11.38
CA TYR A 16 -17.45 27.77 -11.69
C TYR A 16 -17.06 26.30 -11.85
N HIS A 17 -17.86 25.36 -11.35
CA HIS A 17 -17.63 23.93 -11.60
C HIS A 17 -17.90 23.57 -13.06
N ALA A 18 -18.91 24.14 -13.70
CA ALA A 18 -19.12 23.97 -15.14
C ALA A 18 -17.94 24.52 -15.96
N VAL A 19 -17.34 25.63 -15.51
CA VAL A 19 -16.12 26.20 -16.10
C VAL A 19 -14.94 25.24 -15.98
N GLU A 20 -14.66 24.75 -14.77
CA GLU A 20 -13.57 23.81 -14.50
C GLU A 20 -13.74 22.48 -15.27
N GLN A 21 -14.96 21.94 -15.33
CA GLN A 21 -15.26 20.73 -16.08
C GLN A 21 -15.03 20.92 -17.59
N TRP A 22 -15.41 22.07 -18.14
CA TRP A 22 -15.13 22.37 -19.54
C TRP A 22 -13.63 22.50 -19.80
N ILE A 23 -12.90 23.20 -18.93
CA ILE A 23 -11.44 23.32 -19.00
C ILE A 23 -10.80 21.92 -19.00
N ALA A 24 -11.15 21.07 -18.04
CA ALA A 24 -10.63 19.71 -17.95
C ALA A 24 -10.89 18.89 -19.24
N ALA A 25 -12.05 19.07 -19.87
CA ALA A 25 -12.41 18.34 -21.09
C ALA A 25 -11.79 18.88 -22.38
N ASN A 26 -11.32 20.12 -22.42
CA ASN A 26 -10.87 20.79 -23.66
C ASN A 26 -9.43 21.29 -23.60
N CYS A 27 -8.75 21.16 -22.47
CA CYS A 27 -7.36 21.53 -22.32
C CYS A 27 -6.42 20.38 -22.69
N ASN A 28 -5.14 20.70 -22.80
CA ASN A 28 -4.06 19.73 -22.87
C ASN A 28 -2.99 20.10 -21.83
N GLN A 29 -1.93 19.32 -21.73
CA GLN A 29 -0.86 19.57 -20.75
C GLN A 29 -0.13 20.91 -20.94
N ALA A 30 -0.32 21.61 -22.06
CA ALA A 30 0.30 22.90 -22.37
C ALA A 30 -0.64 24.11 -22.20
N THR A 31 -1.87 23.88 -21.74
CA THR A 31 -2.81 24.95 -21.41
C THR A 31 -2.37 25.65 -20.12
N ASP A 32 -2.37 26.99 -20.13
CA ASP A 32 -2.04 27.89 -19.00
C ASP A 32 -0.67 27.67 -18.35
N LEU A 33 0.29 27.13 -19.11
CA LEU A 33 1.65 27.00 -18.62
C LEU A 33 2.22 28.38 -18.23
N PRO A 34 2.97 28.47 -17.12
CA PRO A 34 3.59 29.71 -16.72
C PRO A 34 4.58 30.18 -17.80
N ALA A 35 4.55 31.47 -18.12
CA ALA A 35 5.47 32.06 -19.10
C ALA A 35 6.95 31.96 -18.66
N THR A 36 7.18 31.88 -17.35
CA THR A 36 8.50 31.79 -16.74
C THR A 36 8.92 30.33 -16.57
N THR A 37 10.13 29.99 -17.04
CA THR A 37 10.72 28.64 -16.93
C THR A 37 11.53 28.42 -15.64
N SER A 38 11.39 29.32 -14.67
CA SER A 38 12.11 29.29 -13.40
C SER A 38 11.10 29.48 -12.28
N PHE A 39 11.00 28.47 -11.43
CA PHE A 39 10.16 28.45 -10.24
C PHE A 39 10.90 27.68 -9.15
N GLU A 40 10.72 28.12 -7.92
CA GLU A 40 11.14 27.36 -6.74
C GLU A 40 9.95 26.53 -6.29
N ILE A 41 9.98 25.23 -6.60
CA ILE A 41 8.97 24.29 -6.11
C ILE A 41 9.48 23.70 -4.80
N PRO A 42 8.72 23.78 -3.70
CA PRO A 42 9.13 23.20 -2.42
C PRO A 42 9.33 21.68 -2.55
N MET A 43 10.32 21.16 -1.85
CA MET A 43 10.51 19.71 -1.72
C MET A 43 9.42 19.11 -0.84
N ILE A 44 9.03 17.87 -1.15
CA ILE A 44 8.06 17.12 -0.35
C ILE A 44 8.81 16.34 0.72
N GLU A 45 8.51 16.62 1.98
CA GLU A 45 9.00 15.86 3.13
C GLU A 45 7.83 15.19 3.88
N PRO A 46 7.95 13.90 4.23
CA PRO A 46 9.03 12.99 3.87
C PRO A 46 8.98 12.58 2.38
N VAL A 47 10.15 12.23 1.82
CA VAL A 47 10.25 11.67 0.46
C VAL A 47 9.43 10.39 0.32
N LEU A 48 8.94 10.10 -0.89
CA LEU A 48 8.19 8.87 -1.16
C LEU A 48 9.10 7.64 -1.04
N LYS A 49 8.71 6.70 -0.19
CA LYS A 49 9.30 5.36 -0.08
C LYS A 49 8.31 4.31 -0.56
N LEU A 50 8.79 3.09 -0.81
CA LEU A 50 7.94 1.97 -1.26
C LEU A 50 6.79 1.65 -0.30
N VAL A 51 6.99 1.88 1.00
CA VAL A 51 6.00 1.68 2.06
C VAL A 51 5.11 2.90 2.32
N SER A 52 5.38 4.04 1.67
CA SER A 52 4.63 5.27 1.89
C SER A 52 3.22 5.20 1.29
N ASN A 53 2.30 5.98 1.85
CA ASN A 53 0.98 6.19 1.25
C ASN A 53 1.11 7.03 -0.02
N PHE A 54 1.22 6.36 -1.18
CA PHE A 54 1.33 7.01 -2.49
C PHE A 54 0.18 7.97 -2.77
N GLY A 55 -1.05 7.65 -2.34
CA GLY A 55 -2.22 8.51 -2.58
C GLY A 55 -2.11 9.85 -1.86
N PHE A 56 -1.65 9.84 -0.60
CA PHE A 56 -1.38 11.07 0.15
C PHE A 56 -0.24 11.88 -0.46
N TRP A 57 0.88 11.23 -0.79
CA TRP A 57 2.03 11.88 -1.44
C TRP A 57 1.66 12.49 -2.80
N HIS A 58 0.92 11.76 -3.64
CA HIS A 58 0.46 12.23 -4.95
C HIS A 58 -0.44 13.47 -4.83
N ARG A 59 -1.33 13.52 -3.82
CA ARG A 59 -2.14 14.73 -3.58
C ARG A 59 -1.27 15.94 -3.24
N GLN A 60 -0.23 15.77 -2.42
CA GLN A 60 0.71 16.87 -2.12
C GLN A 60 1.44 17.33 -3.38
N VAL A 61 1.90 16.40 -4.21
CA VAL A 61 2.51 16.72 -5.52
C VAL A 61 1.56 17.57 -6.37
N VAL A 62 0.32 17.11 -6.55
CA VAL A 62 -0.67 17.80 -7.38
C VAL A 62 -0.95 19.20 -6.83
N GLN A 63 -1.20 19.34 -5.53
CA GLN A 63 -1.47 20.63 -4.89
C GLN A 63 -0.32 21.62 -5.05
N ILE A 64 0.92 21.17 -4.85
CA ILE A 64 2.11 22.02 -5.03
C ILE A 64 2.20 22.47 -6.49
N LEU A 65 2.05 21.56 -7.45
CA LEU A 65 2.11 21.89 -8.87
C LEU A 65 0.93 22.74 -9.33
N GLU A 66 -0.24 22.62 -8.71
CA GLU A 66 -1.41 23.47 -8.95
C GLU A 66 -1.09 24.93 -8.65
N CYS A 67 -0.40 25.22 -7.53
CA CYS A 67 0.04 26.58 -7.18
C CYS A 67 0.94 27.24 -8.23
N HIS A 68 1.54 26.46 -9.14
CA HIS A 68 2.40 26.93 -10.22
C HIS A 68 1.81 26.73 -11.62
N ASN A 69 0.55 26.30 -11.75
CA ASN A 69 -0.08 25.90 -13.02
C ASN A 69 0.67 24.78 -13.78
N LEU A 70 1.27 23.84 -13.05
CA LEU A 70 2.06 22.74 -13.60
C LEU A 70 1.42 21.36 -13.39
N HIS A 71 0.32 21.27 -12.64
CA HIS A 71 -0.32 20.00 -12.26
C HIS A 71 -0.71 19.12 -13.46
N ARG A 72 -1.11 19.72 -14.58
CA ARG A 72 -1.43 18.99 -15.82
C ARG A 72 -0.23 18.23 -16.39
N LEU A 73 1.01 18.64 -16.08
CA LEU A 73 2.22 17.99 -16.58
C LEU A 73 2.46 16.60 -15.97
N VAL A 74 1.86 16.30 -14.81
CA VAL A 74 1.95 14.99 -14.16
C VAL A 74 0.73 14.12 -14.39
N ASP A 75 -0.32 14.68 -14.99
CA ASP A 75 -1.54 13.96 -15.32
C ASP A 75 -1.37 13.19 -16.64
N SER A 76 -1.28 11.87 -16.54
CA SER A 76 -1.14 10.99 -17.70
C SER A 76 -2.41 10.81 -18.51
N ASP A 77 -3.57 11.16 -17.95
CA ASP A 77 -4.85 11.08 -18.64
C ASP A 77 -5.10 12.34 -19.50
N GLN A 78 -4.34 13.41 -19.24
CA GLN A 78 -4.35 14.63 -20.02
C GLN A 78 -3.51 14.49 -21.31
N GLU A 79 -4.10 14.83 -22.46
CA GLU A 79 -3.38 14.80 -23.73
C GLU A 79 -2.16 15.74 -23.75
N ARG A 80 -1.06 15.26 -24.34
CA ARG A 80 0.11 16.10 -24.62
C ARG A 80 -0.20 17.08 -25.75
N PRO A 81 0.43 18.27 -25.76
CA PRO A 81 0.31 19.17 -26.90
C PRO A 81 0.85 18.52 -28.18
N LEU A 82 0.20 18.81 -29.31
CA LEU A 82 0.75 18.48 -30.62
C LEU A 82 2.07 19.23 -30.86
N ARG A 83 2.94 18.70 -31.73
CA ARG A 83 4.27 19.29 -31.98
C ARG A 83 4.24 20.71 -32.52
N TYR A 84 3.15 21.09 -33.19
CA TYR A 84 2.95 22.45 -33.72
C TYR A 84 2.18 23.37 -32.77
N HIS A 85 1.82 22.89 -31.57
CA HIS A 85 1.17 23.72 -30.56
C HIS A 85 2.11 24.88 -30.18
N PRO A 86 1.60 26.12 -30.03
CA PRO A 86 2.43 27.29 -29.72
C PRO A 86 3.28 27.10 -28.45
N ASN A 87 2.73 26.40 -27.46
CA ASN A 87 3.41 26.11 -26.19
C ASN A 87 4.21 24.79 -26.18
N SER A 88 4.36 24.08 -27.30
CA SER A 88 5.02 22.76 -27.34
C SER A 88 6.46 22.78 -26.82
N LYS A 89 7.24 23.82 -27.17
CA LYS A 89 8.62 24.00 -26.69
C LYS A 89 8.66 24.27 -25.18
N LEU A 90 7.76 25.12 -24.69
CA LEU A 90 7.66 25.44 -23.27
C LEU A 90 7.25 24.21 -22.46
N TRP A 91 6.21 23.51 -22.91
CA TRP A 91 5.78 22.23 -22.34
C TRP A 91 6.95 21.24 -22.24
N LEU A 92 7.74 21.07 -23.30
CA LEU A 92 8.86 20.15 -23.33
C LEU A 92 9.95 20.50 -22.30
N GLN A 93 10.18 21.79 -22.06
CA GLN A 93 11.13 22.24 -21.03
C GLN A 93 10.57 22.00 -19.63
N LEU A 94 9.33 22.44 -19.38
CA LEU A 94 8.70 22.37 -18.07
C LEU A 94 8.47 20.93 -17.61
N THR A 95 8.00 20.03 -18.48
CA THR A 95 7.79 18.62 -18.13
C THR A 95 9.10 17.94 -17.70
N LYS A 96 10.24 18.33 -18.29
CA LYS A 96 11.56 17.79 -17.89
C LYS A 96 12.01 18.35 -16.54
N GLN A 97 11.77 19.63 -16.27
CA GLN A 97 12.05 20.23 -14.97
C GLN A 97 11.20 19.61 -13.86
N VAL A 98 9.89 19.46 -14.10
CA VAL A 98 8.98 18.80 -13.15
C VAL A 98 9.40 17.34 -12.94
N ARG A 99 9.80 16.60 -13.98
CA ARG A 99 10.35 15.26 -13.80
C ARG A 99 11.58 15.26 -12.90
N ALA A 100 12.53 16.18 -13.12
CA ALA A 100 13.74 16.25 -12.30
C ALA A 100 13.42 16.58 -10.84
N TRP A 101 12.46 17.46 -10.60
CA TRP A 101 11.94 17.76 -9.26
C TRP A 101 11.22 16.56 -8.62
N LEU A 102 10.42 15.81 -9.38
CA LEU A 102 9.78 14.58 -8.89
C LEU A 102 10.82 13.55 -8.43
N SER A 103 11.91 13.40 -9.19
CA SER A 103 13.02 12.50 -8.83
C SER A 103 13.70 12.91 -7.51
N SER A 104 13.73 14.19 -7.15
CA SER A 104 14.21 14.63 -5.82
C SER A 104 13.20 14.45 -4.68
N CYS A 105 11.93 14.21 -5.00
CA CYS A 105 10.87 14.02 -4.01
C CYS A 105 10.60 12.55 -3.66
N ILE A 106 11.41 11.62 -4.20
CA ILE A 106 11.31 10.18 -3.94
C ILE A 106 12.64 9.63 -3.41
N ASP A 107 12.57 8.47 -2.76
CA ASP A 107 13.75 7.77 -2.25
C ASP A 107 14.71 7.39 -3.41
N PRO A 108 16.04 7.59 -3.27
CA PRO A 108 16.99 7.26 -4.33
C PRO A 108 16.95 5.79 -4.77
N ALA A 109 16.64 4.85 -3.88
CA ALA A 109 16.49 3.44 -4.25
C ALA A 109 15.26 3.24 -5.15
N LEU A 110 14.19 4.00 -4.92
CA LEU A 110 13.00 3.99 -5.76
C LEU A 110 13.26 4.67 -7.12
N GLU A 111 14.03 5.76 -7.17
CA GLU A 111 14.42 6.38 -8.44
C GLU A 111 15.27 5.44 -9.30
N GLN A 112 16.17 4.66 -8.70
CA GLN A 112 17.04 3.72 -9.42
C GLN A 112 16.26 2.67 -10.24
N GLU A 113 15.06 2.29 -9.81
CA GLU A 113 14.18 1.38 -10.56
C GLU A 113 13.73 1.97 -11.92
N PHE A 114 13.83 3.29 -12.08
CA PHE A 114 13.48 4.00 -13.31
C PHE A 114 14.70 4.49 -14.09
N VAL A 115 15.91 4.42 -13.51
CA VAL A 115 17.16 4.83 -14.16
C VAL A 115 17.47 3.88 -15.32
N GLY A 116 17.60 4.43 -16.53
CA GLY A 116 17.92 3.67 -17.75
C GLY A 116 16.71 3.37 -18.64
N ASP A 117 15.49 3.58 -18.15
CA ASP A 117 14.30 3.46 -18.98
C ASP A 117 14.10 4.72 -19.83
N ARG A 118 14.51 4.64 -21.10
CA ARG A 118 14.37 5.73 -22.08
C ARG A 118 12.92 6.18 -22.31
N LYS A 119 11.92 5.44 -21.82
CA LYS A 119 10.49 5.77 -21.92
C LYS A 119 9.97 6.60 -20.73
N VAL A 120 10.86 7.19 -19.92
CA VAL A 120 10.50 8.00 -18.73
C VAL A 120 11.17 9.36 -18.79
N MET A 121 10.92 10.08 -19.86
CA MET A 121 11.57 11.38 -20.10
C MET A 121 10.74 12.55 -19.60
N TYR A 122 9.43 12.36 -19.47
CA TYR A 122 8.46 13.40 -19.15
C TYR A 122 7.76 13.11 -17.82
N ALA A 123 7.25 14.17 -17.18
CA ALA A 123 6.68 14.11 -15.83
C ALA A 123 5.46 13.18 -15.73
N ASP A 124 4.59 13.19 -16.75
CA ASP A 124 3.42 12.31 -16.85
C ASP A 124 3.81 10.82 -17.00
N GLU A 125 4.86 10.54 -17.78
CA GLU A 125 5.39 9.18 -17.94
C GLU A 125 5.94 8.65 -16.63
N PHE A 126 6.72 9.50 -15.95
CA PHE A 126 7.29 9.20 -14.64
C PHE A 126 6.19 8.94 -13.62
N MET A 127 5.22 9.84 -13.52
CA MET A 127 4.12 9.72 -12.56
C MET A 127 3.28 8.46 -12.79
N ARG A 128 2.94 8.16 -14.05
CA ARG A 128 2.22 6.94 -14.42
C ARG A 128 2.99 5.69 -14.03
N LYS A 129 4.28 5.61 -14.37
CA LYS A 129 5.10 4.44 -14.01
C LYS A 129 5.30 4.31 -12.51
N LEU A 130 5.51 5.42 -11.81
CA LEU A 130 5.62 5.42 -10.36
C LEU A 130 4.32 4.91 -9.73
N LYS A 131 3.15 5.40 -10.18
CA LYS A 131 1.83 4.92 -9.75
C LYS A 131 1.67 3.43 -9.99
N ASP A 132 2.06 2.93 -11.17
CA ASP A 132 1.96 1.50 -11.51
C ASP A 132 2.93 0.65 -10.69
N HIS A 133 4.16 1.12 -10.48
CA HIS A 133 5.15 0.47 -9.64
C HIS A 133 4.65 0.36 -8.20
N MET A 134 4.22 1.47 -7.60
CA MET A 134 3.68 1.51 -6.24
C MET A 134 2.46 0.58 -6.09
N LYS A 135 1.56 0.55 -7.09
CA LYS A 135 0.44 -0.42 -7.11
C LYS A 135 0.91 -1.86 -7.19
N SER A 136 1.89 -2.17 -8.04
CA SER A 136 2.38 -3.54 -8.25
C SER A 136 3.10 -4.07 -7.01
N SER A 137 3.97 -3.26 -6.40
CA SER A 137 4.67 -3.57 -5.16
C SER A 137 3.69 -3.75 -4.01
N ARG A 138 2.67 -2.89 -3.91
CA ARG A 138 1.60 -3.04 -2.93
C ARG A 138 0.77 -4.31 -3.13
N ARG A 139 0.41 -4.65 -4.37
CA ARG A 139 -0.30 -5.92 -4.68
C ARG A 139 0.53 -7.13 -4.29
N GLY A 140 1.84 -7.11 -4.56
CA GLY A 140 2.76 -8.16 -4.14
C GLY A 140 2.82 -8.32 -2.62
N ALA A 141 2.92 -7.20 -1.90
CA ALA A 141 2.92 -7.18 -0.43
C ALA A 141 1.60 -7.68 0.15
N ILE A 142 0.45 -7.17 -0.33
CA ILE A 142 -0.89 -7.63 0.08
C ILE A 142 -1.03 -9.12 -0.16
N LYS A 143 -0.70 -9.59 -1.38
CA LYS A 143 -0.76 -11.01 -1.75
C LYS A 143 0.06 -11.86 -0.77
N ARG A 144 1.31 -11.45 -0.48
CA ARG A 144 2.20 -12.16 0.45
C ARG A 144 1.59 -12.23 1.84
N VAL A 145 1.16 -11.12 2.41
CA VAL A 145 0.59 -11.11 3.77
C VAL A 145 -0.70 -11.92 3.86
N CYS A 146 -1.56 -11.90 2.83
CA CYS A 146 -2.74 -12.76 2.81
C CYS A 146 -2.37 -14.25 2.84
N PHE A 147 -1.40 -14.67 2.03
CA PHE A 147 -0.90 -16.05 2.05
C PHE A 147 -0.21 -16.38 3.36
N ASP A 148 0.62 -15.48 3.91
CA ASP A 148 1.29 -15.70 5.19
C ASP A 148 0.27 -15.99 6.30
N ILE A 149 -0.91 -15.36 6.28
CA ILE A 149 -2.00 -15.67 7.22
C ILE A 149 -2.66 -17.01 6.88
N TRP A 150 -3.14 -17.23 5.66
CA TRP A 150 -3.88 -18.46 5.31
C TRP A 150 -3.05 -19.74 5.38
N ASP A 151 -1.77 -19.62 5.06
CA ASP A 151 -0.82 -20.73 5.07
C ASP A 151 -0.13 -20.90 6.42
N SER A 152 -0.38 -20.02 7.40
CA SER A 152 0.12 -20.21 8.77
C SER A 152 -0.26 -21.58 9.29
N ARG A 153 0.74 -22.40 9.63
CA ARG A 153 0.54 -23.66 10.34
C ARG A 153 1.09 -23.58 11.75
N LEU A 154 0.51 -24.36 12.66
CA LEU A 154 1.02 -24.44 14.03
C LEU A 154 2.43 -25.06 14.07
N GLU A 155 2.71 -26.00 13.17
CA GLU A 155 4.01 -26.69 13.05
C GLU A 155 5.16 -25.79 12.58
N ASP A 156 4.86 -24.60 12.03
CA ASP A 156 5.87 -23.60 11.67
C ASP A 156 6.45 -22.86 12.89
N PHE A 157 5.94 -23.16 14.09
CA PHE A 157 6.26 -22.46 15.33
C PHE A 157 6.68 -23.44 16.43
N SER A 158 7.56 -22.98 17.34
CA SER A 158 8.07 -23.82 18.41
C SER A 158 7.05 -24.00 19.53
N THR A 159 6.13 -23.04 19.69
CA THR A 159 5.10 -23.04 20.73
C THR A 159 3.78 -22.47 20.22
N ILE A 160 2.68 -22.78 20.91
CA ILE A 160 1.36 -22.21 20.59
C ILE A 160 1.37 -20.70 20.81
N ARG A 161 2.08 -20.24 21.85
CA ARG A 161 2.29 -18.80 22.09
C ARG A 161 2.95 -18.09 20.91
N GLU A 162 4.02 -18.66 20.35
CA GLU A 162 4.69 -18.11 19.18
C GLU A 162 3.77 -18.09 17.97
N PHE A 163 3.01 -19.15 17.74
CA PHE A 163 2.02 -19.20 16.66
C PHE A 163 0.96 -18.09 16.77
N VAL A 164 0.37 -17.92 17.96
CA VAL A 164 -0.63 -16.86 18.21
C VAL A 164 -0.01 -15.47 18.03
N ALA A 165 1.23 -15.26 18.50
CA ALA A 165 1.94 -13.99 18.32
C ALA A 165 2.21 -13.70 16.83
N GLY A 166 2.68 -14.70 16.07
CA GLY A 166 2.92 -14.57 14.63
C GLY A 166 1.65 -14.21 13.86
N LEU A 167 0.51 -14.84 14.18
CA LEU A 167 -0.77 -14.48 13.56
C LEU A 167 -1.22 -13.04 13.89
N LYS A 168 -0.99 -12.57 15.12
CA LYS A 168 -1.28 -11.17 15.50
C LYS A 168 -0.45 -10.19 14.68
N GLU A 169 0.85 -10.44 14.52
CA GLU A 169 1.75 -9.58 13.75
C GLU A 169 1.38 -9.57 12.27
N ARG A 170 1.06 -10.73 11.70
CA ARG A 170 0.63 -10.84 10.30
C ARG A 170 -0.70 -10.11 10.06
N LEU A 171 -1.68 -10.23 10.97
CA LEU A 171 -2.94 -9.51 10.85
C LEU A 171 -2.76 -7.99 10.92
N HIS A 172 -1.93 -7.48 11.84
CA HIS A 172 -1.57 -6.05 11.86
C HIS A 172 -0.94 -5.61 10.54
N SER A 173 0.03 -6.38 10.05
CA SER A 173 0.68 -6.09 8.77
C SER A 173 -0.32 -6.05 7.61
N ALA A 174 -1.35 -6.91 7.64
CA ALA A 174 -2.40 -6.92 6.64
C ALA A 174 -3.27 -5.66 6.70
N ILE A 175 -3.59 -5.19 7.90
CA ILE A 175 -4.36 -3.97 8.14
C ILE A 175 -3.58 -2.74 7.69
N ASP A 176 -2.29 -2.66 8.02
CA ASP A 176 -1.41 -1.55 7.63
C ASP A 176 -1.25 -1.44 6.11
N LEU A 177 -1.31 -2.57 5.40
CA LEU A 177 -1.30 -2.62 3.93
C LEU A 177 -2.68 -2.39 3.30
N GLU A 178 -3.72 -2.21 4.12
CA GLU A 178 -5.14 -2.19 3.76
C GLU A 178 -5.52 -3.39 2.86
N ALA A 179 -5.06 -4.59 3.23
CA ALA A 179 -5.29 -5.84 2.49
C ALA A 179 -6.76 -6.32 2.53
N ASN A 180 -7.65 -5.61 3.23
CA ASN A 180 -9.05 -5.99 3.50
C ASN A 180 -9.19 -7.36 4.19
N LEU A 181 -8.17 -7.77 4.94
CA LEU A 181 -8.18 -9.04 5.66
C LEU A 181 -8.84 -8.83 7.03
N LEU A 182 -10.06 -9.37 7.17
CA LEU A 182 -10.87 -9.19 8.37
C LEU A 182 -10.39 -10.09 9.53
N PRO A 183 -10.57 -9.67 10.79
CA PRO A 183 -10.14 -10.43 11.97
C PRO A 183 -10.73 -11.84 12.03
N TYR A 184 -11.95 -12.01 11.50
CA TYR A 184 -12.59 -13.31 11.30
C TYR A 184 -11.68 -14.34 10.59
N HIS A 185 -10.99 -13.94 9.52
CA HIS A 185 -10.15 -14.87 8.76
C HIS A 185 -8.96 -15.38 9.58
N ALA A 186 -8.32 -14.48 10.35
CA ALA A 186 -7.22 -14.85 11.23
C ALA A 186 -7.70 -15.75 12.38
N LEU A 187 -8.90 -15.50 12.93
CA LEU A 187 -9.52 -16.39 13.92
C LEU A 187 -9.76 -17.79 13.36
N ILE A 188 -10.35 -17.90 12.16
CA ILE A 188 -10.61 -19.20 11.55
C ILE A 188 -9.31 -19.99 11.32
N VAL A 189 -8.25 -19.32 10.84
CA VAL A 189 -6.94 -19.97 10.69
C VAL A 189 -6.43 -20.45 12.05
N MET A 190 -6.41 -19.57 13.05
CA MET A 190 -5.92 -19.90 14.39
C MET A 190 -6.66 -21.10 14.96
N LEU A 191 -7.99 -21.06 15.00
CA LEU A 191 -8.82 -22.09 15.62
C LEU A 191 -8.72 -23.43 14.88
N ARG A 192 -8.68 -23.42 13.53
CA ARG A 192 -8.47 -24.66 12.76
C ARG A 192 -7.11 -25.28 13.00
N GLN A 193 -6.07 -24.48 13.18
CA GLN A 193 -4.75 -25.03 13.49
C GLN A 193 -4.71 -25.62 14.90
N LEU A 194 -5.37 -24.98 15.88
CA LEU A 194 -5.47 -25.52 17.24
C LEU A 194 -6.32 -26.80 17.29
N GLU A 195 -7.36 -26.91 16.46
CA GLU A 195 -8.20 -28.11 16.35
C GLU A 195 -7.39 -29.36 15.95
N THR A 196 -6.27 -29.20 15.23
CA THR A 196 -5.40 -30.34 14.87
C THR A 196 -4.69 -30.98 16.05
N LEU A 197 -4.61 -30.29 17.20
CA LEU A 197 -4.08 -30.84 18.43
C LEU A 197 -5.20 -31.49 19.23
N SER A 198 -5.11 -32.80 19.46
CA SER A 198 -6.11 -33.56 20.23
C SER A 198 -6.36 -33.00 21.64
N THR A 199 -5.37 -32.31 22.24
CA THR A 199 -5.51 -31.66 23.55
C THR A 199 -6.30 -30.35 23.51
N LEU A 200 -6.45 -29.74 22.34
CA LEU A 200 -7.14 -28.47 22.12
C LEU A 200 -8.39 -28.60 21.24
N GLU A 201 -8.61 -29.74 20.59
CA GLU A 201 -9.72 -30.02 19.67
C GLU A 201 -11.07 -29.53 20.23
N THR A 202 -11.48 -30.05 21.39
CA THR A 202 -12.76 -29.69 22.02
C THR A 202 -12.86 -28.19 22.33
N PHE A 203 -11.75 -27.57 22.76
CA PHE A 203 -11.71 -26.15 23.04
C PHE A 203 -11.84 -25.32 21.76
N ALA A 204 -11.05 -25.64 20.72
CA ALA A 204 -11.07 -24.97 19.44
C ALA A 204 -12.44 -25.08 18.75
N MET A 205 -13.05 -26.27 18.75
CA MET A 205 -14.40 -26.49 18.24
C MET A 205 -15.44 -25.66 18.99
N SER A 206 -15.32 -25.55 20.31
CA SER A 206 -16.23 -24.71 21.11
C SER A 206 -16.13 -23.23 20.72
N GLU A 207 -14.92 -22.72 20.47
CA GLU A 207 -14.73 -21.33 20.04
C GLU A 207 -15.21 -21.10 18.60
N LEU A 208 -14.98 -22.06 17.69
CA LEU A 208 -15.53 -22.02 16.33
C LEU A 208 -17.07 -21.96 16.35
N THR A 209 -17.71 -22.78 17.16
CA THR A 209 -19.18 -22.79 17.31
C THR A 209 -19.71 -21.44 17.79
N LYS A 210 -19.02 -20.79 18.74
CA LYS A 210 -19.38 -19.44 19.21
C LYS A 210 -19.25 -18.40 18.11
N LEU A 211 -18.21 -18.52 17.29
CA LEU A 211 -17.98 -17.62 16.16
C LEU A 211 -19.07 -17.78 15.10
N GLU A 212 -19.42 -19.02 14.75
CA GLU A 212 -20.45 -19.36 13.74
C GLU A 212 -21.87 -19.00 14.20
N ALA A 213 -22.13 -18.93 15.50
CA ALA A 213 -23.43 -18.53 16.05
C ALA A 213 -23.77 -17.04 15.86
N ARG A 214 -22.82 -16.21 15.39
CA ARG A 214 -23.06 -14.79 15.10
C ARG A 214 -23.93 -14.62 13.84
N SER A 215 -24.74 -13.57 13.80
CA SER A 215 -25.62 -13.27 12.65
C SER A 215 -24.82 -13.03 11.36
N ASN A 216 -23.71 -12.30 11.43
CA ASN A 216 -22.77 -12.14 10.33
C ASN A 216 -21.33 -12.26 10.86
N PRO A 217 -20.80 -13.48 11.01
CA PRO A 217 -19.52 -13.69 11.70
C PRO A 217 -18.34 -13.01 10.99
N VAL A 218 -18.41 -12.84 9.66
CA VAL A 218 -17.36 -12.17 8.89
C VAL A 218 -17.27 -10.69 9.22
N VAL A 219 -18.42 -10.01 9.33
CA VAL A 219 -18.50 -8.55 9.55
C VAL A 219 -18.52 -8.20 11.03
N ASP A 220 -19.20 -9.00 11.84
CA ASP A 220 -19.42 -8.73 13.26
C ASP A 220 -18.18 -9.09 14.11
N THR A 221 -17.16 -9.71 13.52
CA THR A 221 -15.90 -9.99 14.22
C THR A 221 -14.94 -8.82 14.10
N THR A 222 -14.69 -8.19 15.25
CA THR A 222 -13.82 -7.04 15.39
C THR A 222 -12.39 -7.43 15.77
N MET A 223 -11.47 -6.45 15.75
CA MET A 223 -10.12 -6.64 16.28
C MET A 223 -10.12 -6.95 17.79
N VAL A 224 -11.09 -6.41 18.53
CA VAL A 224 -11.24 -6.69 19.97
C VAL A 224 -11.56 -8.17 20.18
N ASP A 225 -12.53 -8.70 19.43
CA ASP A 225 -12.86 -10.12 19.46
C ASP A 225 -11.64 -10.99 19.18
N PHE A 226 -10.84 -10.63 18.16
CA PHE A 226 -9.61 -11.36 17.83
C PHE A 226 -8.61 -11.39 18.98
N TYR A 227 -8.32 -10.24 19.62
CA TYR A 227 -7.39 -10.21 20.76
C TYR A 227 -7.92 -10.91 22.00
N ASP A 228 -9.23 -10.82 22.25
CA ASP A 228 -9.87 -11.49 23.36
C ASP A 228 -9.77 -13.01 23.19
N THR A 229 -10.10 -13.54 22.02
CA THR A 229 -9.94 -14.98 21.73
C THR A 229 -8.47 -15.41 21.82
N CYS A 230 -7.53 -14.62 21.30
CA CYS A 230 -6.10 -14.93 21.48
C CYS A 230 -5.72 -15.02 22.97
N THR A 231 -6.26 -14.14 23.81
CA THR A 231 -5.99 -14.15 25.26
C THR A 231 -6.59 -15.38 25.93
N VAL A 232 -7.82 -15.76 25.55
CA VAL A 232 -8.48 -16.97 26.05
C VAL A 232 -7.67 -18.23 25.67
N VAL A 233 -7.22 -18.33 24.42
CA VAL A 233 -6.34 -19.43 23.95
C VAL A 233 -5.08 -19.52 24.81
N LEU A 234 -4.36 -18.41 24.98
CA LEU A 234 -3.10 -18.39 25.72
C LEU A 234 -3.27 -18.72 27.21
N ASN A 235 -4.38 -18.30 27.81
CA ASN A 235 -4.73 -18.67 29.18
C ASN A 235 -5.00 -20.18 29.29
N TYR A 236 -5.77 -20.75 28.36
CA TYR A 236 -6.05 -22.18 28.33
C TYR A 236 -4.77 -23.01 28.18
N VAL A 237 -3.90 -22.62 27.25
CA VAL A 237 -2.59 -23.26 27.00
C VAL A 237 -1.72 -23.24 28.26
N LYS A 238 -1.69 -22.10 28.97
CA LYS A 238 -0.98 -21.94 30.24
C LYS A 238 -1.55 -22.84 31.33
N GLU A 239 -2.87 -22.89 31.49
CA GLU A 239 -3.54 -23.75 32.48
C GLU A 239 -3.28 -25.24 32.24
N LYS A 240 -3.12 -25.64 30.97
CA LYS A 240 -2.83 -27.03 30.58
C LYS A 240 -1.35 -27.37 30.50
N GLY A 241 -0.44 -26.41 30.71
CA GLY A 241 1.01 -26.64 30.65
C GLY A 241 1.53 -27.04 29.27
N LEU A 242 0.85 -26.63 28.19
CA LEU A 242 1.14 -27.10 26.83
C LEU A 242 2.35 -26.40 26.18
N ASP A 243 2.72 -25.21 26.67
CA ASP A 243 3.91 -24.45 26.24
C ASP A 243 5.05 -24.56 27.27
N SER A 244 5.50 -25.78 27.58
CA SER A 244 6.63 -26.00 28.49
C SER A 244 7.96 -25.91 27.74
N GLU A 245 8.87 -25.00 28.15
CA GLU A 245 10.25 -24.85 27.62
C GLU A 245 11.20 -26.01 27.97
N ASP A 246 10.74 -27.08 28.63
CA ASP A 246 11.59 -28.18 29.10
C ASP A 246 11.73 -29.30 28.05
N VAL A 247 12.42 -29.01 26.94
CA VAL A 247 13.19 -30.04 26.24
C VAL A 247 14.58 -29.49 25.98
N THR A 248 15.48 -29.77 26.92
CA THR A 248 16.92 -29.71 26.64
C THR A 248 17.20 -30.63 25.44
N PRO A 249 17.80 -30.13 24.34
CA PRO A 249 18.22 -31.01 23.27
C PRO A 249 19.32 -31.91 23.83
N SER A 250 19.02 -33.19 23.94
CA SER A 250 20.01 -34.23 24.22
C SER A 250 20.94 -34.26 23.00
N VAL A 251 22.08 -33.60 23.12
CA VAL A 251 23.14 -33.63 22.11
C VAL A 251 23.62 -35.09 21.98
N PRO A 252 23.48 -35.74 20.81
CA PRO A 252 24.19 -36.98 20.57
C PRO A 252 25.67 -36.62 20.38
N LEU A 253 26.55 -37.28 21.15
CA LEU A 253 28.00 -37.20 20.94
C LEU A 253 28.32 -37.53 19.48
N ALA A 254 28.71 -36.51 18.70
CA ALA A 254 29.32 -36.71 17.40
C ALA A 254 30.77 -37.16 17.61
N VAL A 255 30.99 -38.44 17.30
CA VAL A 255 32.29 -39.09 17.20
C VAL A 255 33.19 -38.31 16.26
N THR A 256 34.36 -37.95 16.77
CA THR A 256 35.44 -37.29 16.04
C THR A 256 35.93 -38.20 14.91
N ARG A 257 35.79 -37.76 13.66
CA ARG A 257 36.44 -38.42 12.51
C ARG A 257 37.57 -37.53 12.02
N ALA A 258 38.80 -38.02 12.19
CA ALA A 258 40.03 -37.39 11.74
C ALA A 258 40.11 -37.29 10.19
N PRO A 259 40.83 -36.31 9.63
CA PRO A 259 41.06 -36.24 8.19
C PRO A 259 42.24 -37.14 7.80
N GLY A 260 41.99 -38.07 6.88
CA GLY A 260 43.00 -38.92 6.26
C GLY A 260 43.08 -38.67 4.76
N LYS A 261 44.17 -38.00 4.37
CA LYS A 261 44.89 -37.97 3.07
C LYS A 261 44.09 -37.86 1.77
#